data_AF-A0A804P2W7-F1
#
_entry.id   AF-A0A804P2W7-F1
#
_cell.length_a   1.000
_cell.length_b   1.000
_cell.length_c   1.000
_cell.angle_alpha   90.00
_cell.angle_beta   90.00
_cell.angle_gamma   90.00
#
_symmetry.space_group_name_H-M   'P 1'
#
loop_
_entity.id
_entity.type
_entity.pdbx_description
1 polymer ?
#
loop_
_entity_poly.entity_id
_entity_poly.type
_entity_poly.pdbx_seq_one_letter_code
_entity_poly.pdbx_strand_id
1 'polypeptide(L)'
;MLAFEDNGSSKIGVRFDKQIPDGNDLGGLCEEDHGFFCSAESLCPDFSAGEEVERLAMTELIEVISEENKSGPLIVLLKDVEKSFIGVTESLSSL
;
A
#
# COMPACT_ATOMS: atom_id res chain seq x y z
N MET A 1 -3.73 -7.13 -12.07
CA MET A 1 -4.86 -8.05 -11.87
C MET A 1 -4.34 -9.32 -11.24
N LEU A 2 -4.76 -9.59 -10.00
CA LEU A 2 -4.50 -10.88 -9.36
C LEU A 2 -5.35 -11.94 -10.06
N ALA A 3 -4.85 -13.17 -10.19
CA ALA A 3 -5.58 -14.26 -10.85
C ALA A 3 -6.94 -14.60 -10.19
N PHE A 4 -7.21 -14.03 -9.01
CA PHE A 4 -8.34 -14.35 -8.15
C PHE A 4 -9.13 -13.13 -7.67
N GLU A 5 -8.89 -11.97 -8.28
CA GLU A 5 -9.46 -10.67 -7.84
C GLU A 5 -11.00 -10.69 -7.79
N ASP A 6 -11.66 -11.40 -8.71
CA ASP A 6 -13.12 -11.52 -8.77
C ASP A 6 -13.72 -12.59 -7.83
N ASN A 7 -12.90 -13.34 -7.09
CA ASN A 7 -13.36 -14.38 -6.18
C ASN A 7 -12.92 -14.08 -4.74
N GLY A 8 -13.76 -13.34 -4.00
CA GLY A 8 -13.52 -12.97 -2.60
C GLY A 8 -13.43 -14.15 -1.63
N SER A 9 -13.71 -15.39 -2.06
CA SER A 9 -13.48 -16.60 -1.26
C SER A 9 -12.15 -17.29 -1.56
N SER A 10 -11.38 -16.81 -2.55
CA SER A 10 -10.07 -17.36 -2.87
C SER A 10 -9.09 -17.06 -1.74
N LYS A 11 -8.43 -18.11 -1.26
CA LYS A 11 -7.27 -17.98 -0.37
C LYS A 11 -6.00 -18.00 -1.21
N ILE A 12 -5.13 -17.03 -0.98
CA ILE A 12 -3.80 -16.95 -1.58
C ILE A 12 -2.78 -17.32 -0.52
N GLY A 13 -1.87 -18.24 -0.85
CA GLY A 13 -0.69 -18.52 -0.04
C GLY A 13 0.39 -17.48 -0.32
N VAL A 14 0.84 -16.79 0.72
CA VAL A 14 1.85 -15.71 0.66
C VAL A 14 3.06 -16.13 1.46
N ARG A 15 4.26 -16.00 0.88
CA ARG A 15 5.53 -16.24 1.55
C ARG A 15 6.17 -14.89 1.91
N PHE A 16 6.49 -14.69 3.18
CA PHE A 16 7.17 -13.52 3.70
C PHE A 16 8.68 -13.75 3.75
N ASP A 17 9.47 -12.68 3.62
CA ASP A 17 10.93 -12.75 3.73
C ASP A 17 11.42 -13.06 5.15
N LYS A 18 10.60 -12.72 6.15
CA LYS A 18 10.86 -12.96 7.58
C LYS A 18 9.77 -13.86 8.14
N GLN A 19 10.09 -14.58 9.21
CA GLN A 19 9.08 -15.29 9.99
C GLN A 19 8.03 -14.32 10.51
N ILE A 20 6.78 -14.78 10.52
CA ILE A 20 5.63 -14.03 11.04
C ILE A 20 4.99 -14.80 12.20
N PRO A 21 4.36 -14.10 13.17
CA PRO A 21 3.51 -14.75 14.16
C PRO A 21 2.39 -15.54 13.46
N ASP A 22 2.12 -16.76 13.94
CA ASP A 22 1.11 -17.68 13.39
C ASP A 22 1.33 -18.07 11.92
N GLY A 23 2.58 -17.96 11.44
CA GLY A 23 2.98 -18.46 10.13
C GLY A 23 2.87 -19.98 10.01
N ASN A 24 2.93 -20.47 8.78
CA ASN A 24 3.02 -21.90 8.44
C ASN A 24 3.97 -22.10 7.26
N ASP A 25 4.13 -23.33 6.79
CA ASP A 25 5.03 -23.68 5.68
C ASP A 25 4.32 -23.81 4.32
N LEU A 26 3.07 -23.36 4.23
CA LEU A 26 2.17 -23.53 3.07
C LEU A 26 2.06 -24.98 2.57
N GLY A 27 2.15 -25.97 3.48
CA GLY A 27 2.13 -27.39 3.14
C GLY A 27 3.47 -27.90 2.60
N GLY A 28 4.57 -27.35 3.11
CA GLY A 28 5.94 -27.66 2.70
C GLY A 28 6.42 -26.93 1.44
N LEU A 29 5.74 -25.86 1.03
CA LEU A 29 6.12 -25.04 -0.13
C LEU A 29 7.09 -23.91 0.23
N CYS A 30 7.21 -23.57 1.52
CA CYS A 30 8.20 -22.62 2.02
C CYS A 30 8.74 -23.02 3.39
N GLU A 31 9.60 -22.16 3.95
CA GLU A 31 10.19 -22.31 5.27
C GLU A 31 9.12 -22.23 6.39
N GLU A 32 9.38 -22.89 7.53
CA GLU A 32 8.51 -22.84 8.71
C GLU A 32 8.35 -21.40 9.21
N ASP A 33 7.10 -21.01 9.48
CA ASP A 33 6.67 -19.67 9.90
C ASP A 33 6.81 -18.54 8.87
N HIS A 34 7.10 -18.84 7.60
CA HIS A 34 7.19 -17.83 6.52
C HIS A 34 5.90 -17.68 5.70
N GLY A 35 4.96 -18.61 5.83
CA GLY A 35 3.77 -18.70 4.99
C GLY A 35 2.48 -18.25 5.68
N PHE A 36 1.55 -17.65 4.93
CA PHE A 36 0.20 -17.33 5.41
C PHE A 36 -0.85 -17.46 4.30
N PHE A 37 -2.08 -17.81 4.66
CA PHE A 37 -3.22 -17.77 3.72
C PHE A 37 -4.12 -16.56 4.02
N CYS A 38 -4.26 -15.65 3.06
CA CYS A 38 -5.15 -14.49 3.18
C CYS A 38 -6.10 -14.36 1.98
N SER A 39 -7.07 -13.45 2.09
CA SER A 39 -7.90 -13.02 0.96
C SER A 39 -7.06 -12.18 -0.01
N ALA A 40 -7.40 -12.22 -1.29
CA ALA A 40 -6.77 -11.38 -2.31
C ALA A 40 -6.94 -9.88 -2.01
N GLU A 41 -8.06 -9.51 -1.38
CA GLU A 41 -8.35 -8.11 -0.99
C GLU A 41 -7.46 -7.60 0.14
N SER A 42 -6.76 -8.50 0.85
CA SER A 42 -5.81 -8.13 1.92
C SER A 42 -4.40 -7.86 1.39
N LEU A 43 -4.15 -8.03 0.10
CA LEU A 43 -2.85 -7.83 -0.52
C LEU A 43 -2.80 -6.50 -1.26
N CYS A 44 -1.73 -5.76 -1.06
CA CYS A 44 -1.34 -4.65 -1.91
C CYS A 44 -0.09 -5.06 -2.71
N PRO A 45 0.07 -4.59 -3.96
CA PRO A 45 1.34 -4.69 -4.66
C PRO A 45 2.44 -4.00 -3.84
N ASP A 46 3.62 -4.62 -3.77
CA ASP A 46 4.81 -3.92 -3.30
C ASP A 46 5.08 -2.74 -4.22
N PHE A 47 5.31 -1.57 -3.63
CA PHE A 47 5.65 -0.38 -4.36
C PHE A 47 6.96 -0.61 -5.12
N SER A 48 6.95 -0.31 -6.41
CA SER A 48 8.19 -0.13 -7.15
C SER A 48 8.98 1.02 -6.54
N ALA A 49 10.30 0.99 -6.66
CA ALA A 49 11.16 2.09 -6.21
C ALA A 49 10.75 3.46 -6.82
N GLY A 50 10.10 3.46 -8.00
CA GLY A 50 9.54 4.67 -8.60
C GLY A 50 8.33 5.22 -7.84
N GLU A 51 7.41 4.34 -7.42
CA GLU A 51 6.22 4.73 -6.65
C GLU A 51 6.58 5.23 -5.24
N GLU A 52 7.64 4.68 -4.62
CA GLU A 52 8.18 5.21 -3.36
C GLU A 52 8.65 6.66 -3.51
N VAL A 53 9.37 6.98 -4.59
CA VAL A 53 9.83 8.34 -4.89
C VAL A 53 8.64 9.28 -5.13
N GLU A 54 7.62 8.84 -5.86
CA GLU A 54 6.40 9.63 -6.08
C GLU A 54 5.64 9.90 -4.77
N ARG A 55 5.56 8.90 -3.88
CA ARG A 55 4.95 9.03 -2.55
C ARG A 55 5.73 10.00 -1.66
N LEU A 56 7.06 9.93 -1.66
CA LEU A 56 7.91 10.87 -0.94
C LEU A 56 7.71 12.30 -1.45
N ALA A 57 7.74 12.50 -2.77
CA ALA A 57 7.49 13.80 -3.38
C ALA A 57 6.11 14.37 -3.03
N MET A 58 5.09 13.51 -2.95
CA MET A 58 3.76 13.94 -2.55
C MET A 58 3.66 14.24 -1.05
N THR A 59 4.41 13.53 -0.21
CA THR A 59 4.50 13.82 1.23
C THR A 59 5.10 15.21 1.46
N GLU A 60 6.20 15.53 0.76
CA GLU A 60 6.81 16.87 0.78
C GLU A 60 5.84 17.94 0.25
N LEU A 61 5.10 17.64 -0.82
CA LEU A 61 4.10 18.56 -1.36
C LEU A 61 2.97 18.85 -0.36
N ILE A 62 2.48 17.82 0.35
CA ILE A 62 1.45 17.99 1.40
C ILE A 62 1.98 18.87 2.53
N GLU A 63 3.24 18.72 2.93
CA GLU A 63 3.88 19.56 3.96
C GLU A 63 3.90 21.03 3.52
N VAL A 64 4.33 21.32 2.28
CA VAL A 64 4.33 22.68 1.72
C VAL A 64 2.91 23.25 1.65
N ILE A 65 1.94 22.46 1.21
CA ILE A 65 0.52 22.88 1.15
C ILE A 65 0.00 23.21 2.56
N SER A 66 0.35 22.41 3.56
CA SER A 66 -0.04 22.63 4.95
C SER A 66 0.51 23.93 5.51
N GLU A 67 1.77 24.26 5.20
CA GLU A 67 2.39 25.54 5.58
C GLU A 67 1.75 26.74 4.86
N GLU A 68 1.55 26.65 3.55
CA GLU A 68 0.98 27.74 2.74
C GLU A 68 -0.49 28.01 3.08
N ASN A 69 -1.26 26.99 3.45
CA ASN A 69 -2.67 27.11 3.88
C ASN A 69 -2.82 27.96 5.16
N LYS A 70 -1.75 28.16 5.94
CA LYS A 70 -1.76 29.10 7.08
C LYS A 70 -1.91 30.56 6.66
N SER A 71 -1.55 30.90 5.42
CA SER A 71 -1.64 32.27 4.88
C SER A 71 -3.03 32.63 4.35
N GLY A 72 -3.88 31.64 4.11
CA GLY A 72 -5.21 31.81 3.54
C GLY A 72 -5.67 30.56 2.77
N PRO A 73 -6.92 30.54 2.29
CA PRO A 73 -7.47 29.41 1.57
C PRO A 73 -6.68 29.15 0.27
N LEU A 74 -6.29 27.89 0.07
CA LEU A 74 -5.50 27.42 -1.06
C LEU A 74 -6.27 26.36 -1.84
N ILE A 75 -6.26 26.46 -3.18
CA ILE A 75 -6.75 25.39 -4.07
C ILE A 75 -5.55 24.87 -4.85
N VAL A 76 -5.29 23.57 -4.73
CA VAL A 76 -4.19 22.89 -5.42
C VAL A 76 -4.76 21.96 -6.49
N LEU A 77 -4.31 22.14 -7.73
CA LEU A 77 -4.67 21.29 -8.85
C LEU A 77 -3.52 20.34 -9.13
N LEU A 78 -3.71 19.06 -8.78
CA LEU A 78 -2.75 18.00 -9.04
C LEU A 78 -3.18 17.23 -10.29
N LYS A 79 -2.22 16.99 -11.18
CA LYS A 79 -2.42 16.14 -12.36
C LYS A 79 -2.09 14.69 -11.99
N ASP A 80 -2.85 13.74 -12.53
CA ASP A 80 -2.57 12.30 -12.43
C ASP A 80 -2.55 11.74 -10.98
N VAL A 81 -3.42 12.27 -10.12
CA VAL A 81 -3.54 11.87 -8.69
C VAL A 81 -3.78 10.37 -8.47
N GLU A 82 -4.40 9.70 -9.44
CA GLU A 82 -4.71 8.26 -9.34
C GLU A 82 -3.45 7.41 -9.17
N LYS A 83 -2.30 7.86 -9.66
CA LYS A 83 -1.02 7.15 -9.50
C LYS A 83 -0.37 7.45 -8.15
N SER A 84 -0.41 8.71 -7.74
CA SER A 84 0.33 9.16 -6.56
C SER A 84 -0.40 8.90 -5.24
N PHE A 85 -1.74 8.80 -5.24
CA PHE A 85 -2.55 8.68 -4.01
C PHE A 85 -2.74 7.26 -3.47
N ILE A 86 -2.36 6.22 -4.22
CA ILE A 86 -2.46 4.83 -3.76
C ILE A 86 -1.50 4.65 -2.57
N GLY A 87 -2.03 4.72 -1.36
CA GLY A 87 -1.27 4.62 -0.09
C GLY A 87 -1.12 5.92 0.71
N VAL A 88 -1.48 7.10 0.17
CA VAL A 88 -1.49 8.37 0.95
C VAL A 88 -2.89 8.76 1.42
N THR A 89 -3.94 8.21 0.79
CA THR A 89 -5.32 8.37 1.27
C THR A 89 -5.51 7.90 2.71
N GLU A 90 -4.74 6.91 3.19
CA GLU A 90 -4.75 6.48 4.59
C GLU A 90 -4.14 7.51 5.56
N SER A 91 -3.25 8.38 5.08
CA SER A 91 -2.69 9.48 5.90
C SER A 91 -3.60 10.71 5.89
N LEU A 92 -4.33 10.95 4.80
CA LEU A 92 -5.23 12.09 4.67
C LEU A 92 -6.54 11.95 5.44
N SER A 93 -6.97 10.72 5.79
CA SER A 93 -8.08 10.49 6.73
C SER A 93 -7.75 10.88 8.18
N SER A 94 -6.51 11.34 8.45
CA SER A 94 -6.02 11.77 9.76
C SER A 94 -5.91 13.30 9.92
N LEU A 95 -6.26 14.09 8.90
CA LEU A 95 -6.27 15.56 8.91
C LEU A 95 -7.70 16.09 9.06
#